data_AF-A0A3P9MX16-F1
#
_entry.id   AF-A0A3P9MX16-F1
#
_cell.length_a   1.000
_cell.length_b   1.000
_cell.length_c   1.000
_cell.angle_alpha   90.00
_cell.angle_beta   90.00
_cell.angle_gamma   90.00
#
_symmetry.space_group_name_H-M   'P 1'
#
loop_
_entity.id
_entity.type
_entity.pdbx_description
1 polymer ?
#
loop_
_entity_poly.entity_id
_entity_poly.type
_entity_poly.pdbx_seq_one_letter_code
_entity_poly.pdbx_strand_id
1 'polypeptide(L)'
;MRREGQSRGLQGCWFAVSVSLMLGCFPRVSAQIKYAIPEEVKVGSVVGNIAKDLGLDINTLGERRFRIVSGIRDGQFEVNQNNGVLYVHQNIDRETLCENISPCLINLKLVAENPMEIHYVAIEISDINDNTPTFQENEKKIEIPESTQGALSGKWRMLNGTENHHRKPFGNTLRCSRN
;
A
#
# COMPACT_ATOMS: atom_id res chain seq x y z
N MET A 1 -34.44 58.46 -29.65
CA MET A 1 -34.96 57.34 -28.84
C MET A 1 -33.85 56.31 -28.69
N ARG A 2 -33.47 55.99 -27.45
CA ARG A 2 -32.42 55.02 -27.08
C ARG A 2 -32.77 53.60 -27.53
N ARG A 3 -31.78 52.82 -27.96
CA ARG A 3 -31.74 51.36 -27.77
C ARG A 3 -30.31 50.94 -27.39
N GLU A 4 -30.01 51.06 -26.11
CA GLU A 4 -29.01 50.21 -25.46
C GLU A 4 -29.65 48.84 -25.24
N GLY A 5 -28.96 47.75 -25.58
CA GLY A 5 -29.45 46.42 -25.21
C GLY A 5 -28.95 45.26 -26.05
N GLN A 6 -27.63 45.12 -26.27
CA GLN A 6 -27.12 43.90 -26.91
C GLN A 6 -25.66 43.59 -26.52
N SER A 7 -25.39 43.32 -25.24
CA SER A 7 -24.07 42.84 -24.80
C SER A 7 -24.10 41.73 -23.73
N ARG A 8 -25.28 41.14 -23.45
CA ARG A 8 -25.42 40.13 -22.36
C ARG A 8 -25.32 38.67 -22.85
N GLY A 9 -25.72 38.39 -24.09
CA GLY A 9 -25.74 37.03 -24.63
C GLY A 9 -24.36 36.50 -25.07
N LEU A 10 -23.50 37.38 -25.59
CA LEU A 10 -22.18 36.99 -26.07
C LEU A 10 -21.27 36.62 -24.88
N GLN A 11 -21.28 37.42 -23.82
CA GLN A 11 -20.44 37.22 -22.65
C GLN A 11 -20.76 35.89 -21.92
N GLY A 12 -22.04 35.54 -21.78
CA GLY A 12 -22.45 34.26 -21.21
C GLY A 12 -22.02 33.04 -22.04
N CYS A 13 -22.02 33.16 -23.38
CA CYS A 13 -21.56 32.10 -24.27
C CYS A 13 -20.04 31.88 -24.16
N TRP A 14 -19.26 32.97 -24.07
CA TRP A 14 -17.81 32.91 -23.84
C TRP A 14 -17.47 32.33 -22.47
N PHE A 15 -18.24 32.66 -21.42
CA PHE A 15 -18.10 32.03 -20.10
C PHE A 15 -18.47 30.54 -20.12
N ALA A 16 -19.52 30.15 -20.85
CA ALA A 16 -19.89 28.74 -20.97
C ALA A 16 -18.83 27.94 -21.75
N VAL A 17 -18.29 28.50 -22.82
CA VAL A 17 -17.20 27.88 -23.61
C VAL A 17 -15.92 27.80 -22.78
N SER A 18 -15.56 28.84 -22.03
CA SER A 18 -14.37 28.82 -21.17
C SER A 18 -14.51 27.82 -20.03
N VAL A 19 -15.68 27.73 -19.39
CA VAL A 19 -15.96 26.72 -18.34
C VAL A 19 -15.95 25.30 -18.92
N SER A 20 -16.52 25.09 -20.12
CA SER A 20 -16.51 23.78 -20.80
C SER A 20 -15.09 23.36 -21.21
N LEU A 21 -14.27 24.30 -21.68
CA LEU A 21 -12.86 24.08 -21.99
C LEU A 21 -12.03 23.75 -20.73
N MET A 22 -12.32 24.41 -19.60
CA MET A 22 -11.70 24.12 -18.31
C MET A 22 -12.13 22.75 -17.74
N LEU A 23 -13.39 22.35 -17.93
CA LEU A 23 -13.91 21.02 -17.56
C LEU A 23 -13.35 19.89 -18.42
N GLY A 24 -13.01 20.15 -19.69
CA GLY A 24 -12.38 19.18 -20.58
C GLY A 24 -10.88 18.97 -20.33
N CYS A 25 -10.22 19.86 -19.60
CA CYS A 25 -8.78 19.86 -19.38
C CYS A 25 -8.36 19.29 -18.01
N PHE A 26 -9.29 18.72 -17.24
CA PHE A 26 -8.90 18.01 -16.02
C PHE A 26 -8.11 16.74 -16.41
N PRO A 27 -6.88 16.57 -15.91
CA PRO A 27 -6.16 15.31 -16.10
C PRO A 27 -7.01 14.19 -15.50
N ARG A 28 -7.28 13.15 -16.30
CA ARG A 28 -7.85 11.91 -15.80
C ARG A 28 -6.81 11.31 -14.85
N VAL A 29 -7.01 11.48 -13.55
CA VAL A 29 -6.25 10.74 -12.54
C VAL A 29 -6.61 9.28 -12.70
N SER A 30 -5.70 8.51 -13.31
CA SER A 30 -5.79 7.05 -13.31
C SER A 30 -5.31 6.58 -11.94
N ALA A 31 -6.22 6.10 -11.10
CA ALA A 31 -5.87 5.54 -9.81
C ALA A 31 -5.19 4.18 -10.03
N GLN A 32 -3.91 4.06 -9.69
CA GLN A 32 -3.25 2.76 -9.59
C GLN A 32 -3.74 2.08 -8.31
N ILE A 33 -4.30 0.88 -8.42
CA ILE A 33 -4.77 0.12 -7.26
C ILE A 33 -3.57 -0.42 -6.51
N LYS A 34 -3.59 -0.28 -5.18
CA LYS A 34 -2.57 -0.78 -4.28
C LYS A 34 -3.20 -1.62 -3.17
N TYR A 35 -2.79 -2.88 -3.06
CA TYR A 35 -3.11 -3.75 -1.94
C TYR A 35 -1.90 -3.92 -1.03
N ALA A 36 -2.13 -4.18 0.25
CA ALA A 36 -1.10 -4.54 1.20
C ALA A 36 -1.47 -5.88 1.84
N ILE A 37 -0.55 -6.84 1.78
CA ILE A 37 -0.73 -8.16 2.38
C ILE A 37 0.52 -8.55 3.17
N PRO A 38 0.35 -9.24 4.30
CA PRO A 38 1.49 -9.78 5.01
C PRO A 38 2.15 -10.94 4.25
N GLU A 39 3.40 -11.28 4.59
CA GLU A 39 4.09 -12.44 3.99
C GLU A 39 3.50 -13.80 4.43
N GLU A 40 3.07 -13.94 5.69
CA GLU A 40 2.57 -15.20 6.27
C GLU A 40 1.11 -15.51 5.87
N VAL A 41 0.76 -15.21 4.63
CA VAL A 41 -0.58 -15.43 4.08
C VAL A 41 -0.66 -16.83 3.48
N LYS A 42 -1.65 -17.61 3.93
CA LYS A 42 -1.90 -18.96 3.43
C LYS A 42 -2.29 -18.94 1.95
N VAL A 43 -1.85 -19.95 1.21
CA VAL A 43 -2.33 -20.22 -0.16
C VAL A 43 -3.86 -20.34 -0.16
N GLY A 44 -4.49 -19.72 -1.15
CA GLY A 44 -5.95 -19.61 -1.29
C GLY A 44 -6.57 -18.40 -0.57
N SER A 45 -5.79 -17.63 0.18
CA SER A 45 -6.30 -16.42 0.84
C SER A 45 -6.65 -15.34 -0.16
N VAL A 46 -7.68 -14.56 0.17
CA VAL A 46 -8.14 -13.42 -0.63
C VAL A 46 -7.23 -12.21 -0.38
N VAL A 47 -6.67 -11.65 -1.45
CA VAL A 47 -5.93 -10.39 -1.42
C VAL A 47 -6.90 -9.20 -1.53
N GLY A 48 -7.81 -9.25 -2.50
CA GLY A 48 -8.75 -8.16 -2.78
C GLY A 48 -9.61 -8.42 -4.03
N ASN A 49 -10.65 -7.60 -4.23
CA ASN A 49 -11.51 -7.70 -5.41
C ASN A 49 -11.11 -6.65 -6.46
N ILE A 50 -10.31 -7.07 -7.43
CA ILE A 50 -9.78 -6.19 -8.47
C ILE A 50 -10.89 -5.70 -9.39
N ALA A 51 -11.84 -6.56 -9.76
CA ALA A 51 -12.91 -6.16 -10.65
C ALA A 51 -13.78 -5.04 -10.06
N LYS A 52 -14.13 -5.15 -8.78
CA LYS A 52 -14.90 -4.11 -8.08
C LYS A 52 -14.13 -2.79 -8.02
N ASP A 53 -12.85 -2.84 -7.72
CA ASP A 53 -12.01 -1.64 -7.56
C ASP A 53 -11.70 -0.96 -8.91
N LEU A 54 -11.64 -1.75 -10.00
CA LEU A 54 -11.57 -1.23 -11.37
C LEU A 54 -12.94 -0.79 -11.94
N GLY A 55 -14.04 -1.07 -11.23
CA GLY A 55 -15.39 -0.80 -11.72
C GLY A 55 -15.82 -1.71 -12.89
N LEU A 56 -15.24 -2.89 -13.01
CA LEU A 56 -15.60 -3.90 -14.00
C LEU A 56 -16.86 -4.64 -13.55
N ASP A 57 -17.77 -4.92 -14.50
CA ASP A 57 -18.98 -5.70 -14.22
C ASP A 57 -18.66 -7.20 -14.11
N ILE A 58 -18.91 -7.76 -12.93
CA ILE A 58 -18.61 -9.15 -12.56
C ILE A 58 -19.26 -10.14 -13.52
N ASN A 59 -20.48 -9.86 -13.98
CA ASN A 59 -21.22 -10.75 -14.87
C ASN A 59 -20.55 -10.89 -16.25
N THR A 60 -19.81 -9.87 -16.68
CA THR A 60 -19.13 -9.88 -17.99
C THR A 60 -17.67 -10.34 -17.91
N LEU A 61 -17.07 -10.41 -16.71
CA LEU A 61 -15.63 -10.73 -16.54
C LEU A 61 -15.21 -12.02 -17.24
N GLY A 62 -16.06 -13.06 -17.16
CA GLY A 62 -15.80 -14.35 -17.80
C GLY A 62 -15.70 -14.23 -19.33
N GLU A 63 -16.57 -13.43 -19.94
CA GLU A 63 -16.54 -13.16 -21.38
C GLU A 63 -15.35 -12.31 -21.79
N ARG A 64 -14.92 -11.39 -20.90
CA ARG A 64 -13.75 -10.52 -21.14
C ARG A 64 -12.41 -11.23 -20.92
N ARG A 65 -12.39 -12.49 -20.45
CA ARG A 65 -11.18 -13.28 -20.18
C ARG A 65 -10.16 -12.54 -19.31
N PHE A 66 -10.62 -12.01 -18.19
CA PHE A 66 -9.78 -11.22 -17.29
C PHE A 66 -8.66 -12.07 -16.67
N ARG A 67 -7.38 -11.76 -16.95
CA ARG A 67 -6.24 -12.56 -16.49
C ARG A 67 -5.00 -11.73 -16.18
N ILE A 68 -4.12 -12.31 -15.38
CA ILE A 68 -2.78 -11.75 -15.11
C ILE A 68 -1.85 -12.14 -16.26
N VAL A 69 -1.13 -11.17 -16.83
CA VAL A 69 -0.18 -11.39 -17.94
C VAL A 69 1.27 -11.20 -17.53
N SER A 70 1.54 -10.54 -16.41
CA SER A 70 2.90 -10.31 -15.92
C SER A 70 2.87 -9.99 -14.42
N GLY A 71 3.82 -10.57 -13.68
CA GLY A 71 4.03 -10.43 -12.24
C GLY A 71 5.38 -11.08 -11.90
N ILE A 72 6.06 -10.62 -10.85
CA ILE A 72 7.53 -10.74 -10.74
C ILE A 72 8.09 -12.16 -10.69
N ARG A 73 7.31 -13.21 -10.41
CA ARG A 73 7.76 -14.61 -10.53
C ARG A 73 6.53 -15.51 -10.75
N ASP A 74 6.72 -16.76 -11.18
CA ASP A 74 5.68 -17.62 -11.73
C ASP A 74 4.48 -17.88 -10.80
N GLY A 75 3.43 -17.07 -10.90
CA GLY A 75 2.11 -17.40 -10.37
C GLY A 75 1.98 -17.38 -8.85
N GLN A 76 2.63 -16.47 -8.11
CA GLN A 76 2.30 -16.30 -6.67
C GLN A 76 0.87 -15.78 -6.46
N PHE A 77 0.32 -15.09 -7.46
CA PHE A 77 -1.02 -14.55 -7.43
C PHE A 77 -1.84 -15.07 -8.61
N GLU A 78 -3.11 -15.32 -8.35
CA GLU A 78 -4.08 -15.77 -9.33
C GLU A 78 -5.34 -14.93 -9.23
N VAL A 79 -5.91 -14.55 -10.37
CA VAL A 79 -7.21 -13.86 -10.43
C VAL A 79 -8.28 -14.83 -10.91
N ASN A 80 -9.39 -14.88 -10.20
CA ASN A 80 -10.53 -15.67 -10.62
C ASN A 80 -11.32 -14.90 -11.69
N GLN A 81 -11.49 -15.53 -12.84
CA GLN A 81 -12.10 -14.93 -14.03
C GLN A 81 -13.61 -14.70 -13.88
N ASN A 82 -14.27 -15.38 -12.94
CA ASN A 82 -15.72 -15.28 -12.73
C ASN A 82 -16.11 -14.16 -11.79
N ASN A 83 -15.30 -13.88 -10.76
CA ASN A 83 -15.62 -12.89 -9.72
C ASN A 83 -14.61 -11.72 -9.63
N GLY A 84 -13.47 -11.80 -10.35
CA GLY A 84 -12.43 -10.78 -10.37
C GLY A 84 -11.64 -10.64 -9.08
N VAL A 85 -11.73 -11.64 -8.18
CA VAL A 85 -11.00 -11.65 -6.91
C VAL A 85 -9.59 -12.17 -7.13
N LEU A 86 -8.62 -11.49 -6.53
CA LEU A 86 -7.22 -11.87 -6.49
C LEU A 86 -6.95 -12.74 -5.26
N TYR A 87 -6.29 -13.87 -5.49
CA TYR A 87 -5.93 -14.86 -4.49
C TYR A 87 -4.42 -15.09 -4.48
N VAL A 88 -3.93 -15.52 -3.31
CA VAL A 88 -2.59 -16.06 -3.17
C VAL A 88 -2.57 -17.49 -3.69
N HIS A 89 -1.76 -17.78 -4.70
CA HIS A 89 -1.64 -19.10 -5.33
C HIS A 89 -0.42 -19.88 -4.82
N GLN A 90 0.65 -19.20 -4.38
CA GLN A 90 1.84 -19.83 -3.79
C GLN A 90 2.26 -19.11 -2.52
N ASN A 91 3.11 -19.77 -1.72
CA ASN A 91 3.67 -19.18 -0.52
C ASN A 91 4.43 -17.89 -0.85
N ILE A 92 4.20 -16.86 -0.05
CA ILE A 92 4.82 -15.55 -0.22
C ILE A 92 6.01 -15.50 0.73
N ASP A 93 7.20 -15.40 0.17
CA ASP A 93 8.45 -15.29 0.92
C ASP A 93 9.14 -13.98 0.56
N ARG A 94 9.26 -13.06 1.51
CA ARG A 94 9.71 -11.68 1.26
C ARG A 94 11.17 -11.65 0.80
N GLU A 95 12.00 -12.54 1.33
CA GLU A 95 13.42 -12.67 1.01
C GLU A 95 13.59 -13.06 -0.45
N THR A 96 12.81 -14.06 -0.91
CA THR A 96 12.81 -14.49 -2.31
C THR A 96 12.23 -13.42 -3.24
N LEU A 97 11.21 -12.67 -2.81
CA LEU A 97 10.49 -11.73 -3.67
C LEU A 97 11.13 -10.34 -3.78
N CYS A 98 11.83 -9.87 -2.75
CA CYS A 98 12.30 -8.48 -2.68
C CYS A 98 13.74 -8.32 -2.17
N GLU A 99 14.50 -9.39 -1.92
CA GLU A 99 15.93 -9.32 -1.56
C GLU A 99 16.26 -8.25 -0.49
N ASN A 100 15.38 -8.08 0.50
CA ASN A 100 15.43 -7.08 1.59
C ASN A 100 15.08 -5.61 1.24
N ILE A 101 14.58 -5.33 0.04
CA ILE A 101 14.11 -3.99 -0.33
C ILE A 101 12.82 -3.64 0.45
N SER A 102 12.76 -2.42 1.00
CA SER A 102 11.60 -1.88 1.70
C SER A 102 11.23 -0.50 1.14
N PRO A 103 9.98 -0.26 0.70
CA PRO A 103 8.86 -1.20 0.68
C PRO A 103 9.00 -2.27 -0.41
N CYS A 104 8.54 -3.50 -0.11
CA CYS A 104 8.50 -4.60 -1.08
C CYS A 104 7.25 -4.46 -1.96
N LEU A 105 7.42 -4.05 -3.21
CA LEU A 105 6.32 -3.78 -4.15
C LEU A 105 6.36 -4.73 -5.35
N ILE A 106 5.29 -5.49 -5.52
CA ILE A 106 5.07 -6.40 -6.64
C ILE A 106 4.05 -5.76 -7.57
N ASN A 107 4.46 -5.49 -8.82
CA ASN A 107 3.57 -4.94 -9.83
C ASN A 107 2.99 -6.07 -10.69
N LEU A 108 1.66 -6.17 -10.70
CA LEU A 108 0.91 -7.06 -11.56
C LEU A 108 0.32 -6.29 -12.75
N LYS A 109 0.36 -6.91 -13.92
CA LYS A 109 -0.33 -6.46 -15.13
C LYS A 109 -1.49 -7.40 -15.40
N LEU A 110 -2.69 -6.85 -15.47
CA LEU A 110 -3.91 -7.58 -15.80
C LEU A 110 -4.43 -7.12 -17.16
N VAL A 111 -5.03 -8.05 -17.89
CA VAL A 111 -5.61 -7.81 -19.20
C VAL A 111 -7.05 -8.31 -19.21
N ALA A 112 -7.96 -7.44 -19.62
CA ALA A 112 -9.26 -7.84 -20.18
C ALA A 112 -9.08 -7.89 -21.70
N GLU A 113 -9.48 -8.98 -22.37
CA GLU A 113 -9.24 -9.16 -23.80
C GLU A 113 -10.36 -8.57 -24.68
N ASN A 114 -11.58 -8.41 -24.16
CA ASN A 114 -12.74 -7.96 -24.93
C ASN A 114 -13.58 -6.92 -24.16
N PRO A 115 -13.42 -5.60 -24.39
CA PRO A 115 -12.38 -4.95 -25.20
C PRO A 115 -10.99 -5.11 -24.56
N MET A 116 -9.93 -4.97 -25.36
CA MET A 116 -8.55 -5.06 -24.85
C MET A 116 -8.21 -3.87 -23.94
N GLU A 117 -8.12 -4.13 -22.64
CA GLU A 117 -7.79 -3.15 -21.60
C GLU A 117 -6.69 -3.70 -20.68
N ILE A 118 -5.72 -2.83 -20.32
CA ILE A 118 -4.59 -3.19 -19.46
C ILE A 118 -4.71 -2.42 -18.14
N HIS A 119 -4.65 -3.16 -17.03
CA HIS A 119 -4.69 -2.60 -15.69
C HIS A 119 -3.43 -2.94 -14.92
N TYR A 120 -2.96 -1.98 -14.12
CA TYR A 120 -1.78 -2.13 -13.28
C TYR A 120 -2.22 -2.16 -11.82
N VAL A 121 -1.82 -3.21 -11.12
CA VAL A 121 -2.10 -3.40 -9.69
C VAL A 121 -0.77 -3.56 -8.96
N ALA A 122 -0.57 -2.79 -7.90
CA ALA A 122 0.58 -2.93 -7.02
C ALA A 122 0.18 -3.70 -5.76
N ILE A 123 1.02 -4.64 -5.35
CA ILE A 123 0.88 -5.39 -4.10
C ILE A 123 2.10 -5.08 -3.25
N GLU A 124 1.86 -4.51 -2.09
CA GLU A 124 2.86 -4.31 -1.06
C GLU A 124 2.89 -5.52 -0.13
N ILE A 125 4.05 -6.18 -0.04
CA ILE A 125 4.26 -7.23 0.96
C ILE A 125 4.72 -6.55 2.25
N SER A 126 3.87 -6.60 3.26
CA SER A 126 4.19 -6.10 4.59
C SER A 126 4.90 -7.18 5.40
N ASP A 127 6.01 -6.78 6.00
CA ASP A 127 6.73 -7.57 6.99
C ASP A 127 5.91 -7.67 8.28
N ILE A 128 5.53 -8.88 8.68
CA ILE A 128 4.87 -9.09 9.97
C ILE A 128 5.91 -8.88 11.07
N ASN A 129 5.54 -8.24 12.18
CA ASN A 129 6.43 -8.18 13.35
C ASN A 129 6.33 -9.44 14.20
N ASP A 130 6.67 -10.57 13.65
CA ASP A 130 6.69 -11.83 14.39
C ASP A 130 7.91 -11.92 15.33
N ASN A 131 8.97 -11.16 15.04
CA ASN A 131 10.18 -11.13 15.82
C ASN A 131 10.03 -10.27 17.08
N THR A 132 9.56 -10.92 18.15
CA THR A 132 9.68 -10.39 19.51
C THR A 132 11.17 -10.23 19.83
N PRO A 133 11.66 -9.03 20.21
CA PRO A 133 13.08 -8.84 20.50
C PRO A 133 13.48 -9.77 21.64
N THR A 134 14.37 -10.72 21.35
CA THR A 134 14.98 -11.58 22.35
C THR A 134 16.19 -10.88 22.93
N PHE A 135 16.12 -10.58 24.23
CA PHE A 135 17.27 -10.08 24.97
C PHE A 135 18.13 -11.28 25.36
N GLN A 136 19.46 -11.18 25.22
CA GLN A 136 20.39 -12.24 25.69
C GLN A 136 20.23 -12.50 27.19
N GLU A 137 19.78 -11.49 27.94
CA GLU A 137 19.48 -11.57 29.37
C GLU A 137 18.01 -11.18 29.60
N ASN A 138 17.28 -12.00 30.37
CA ASN A 138 15.89 -11.73 30.76
C ASN A 138 15.77 -10.51 31.68
N GLU A 139 16.84 -10.17 32.40
CA GLU A 139 16.92 -9.02 33.29
C GLU A 139 18.36 -8.49 33.27
N LYS A 140 18.53 -7.21 32.91
CA LYS A 140 19.83 -6.53 32.99
C LYS A 140 19.81 -5.56 34.16
N LYS A 141 20.49 -5.93 35.26
CA LYS A 141 20.64 -5.07 36.43
C LYS A 141 21.75 -4.04 36.15
N ILE A 142 21.36 -2.78 36.06
CA ILE A 142 22.29 -1.65 35.92
C ILE A 142 22.29 -0.88 37.23
N GLU A 143 23.45 -0.80 37.89
CA GLU A 143 23.63 -0.02 39.11
C GLU A 143 24.12 1.38 38.74
N ILE A 144 23.31 2.40 39.07
CA ILE A 144 23.63 3.80 38.78
C ILE A 144 24.02 4.45 40.09
N PRO A 145 25.28 4.90 40.27
CA PRO A 145 25.67 5.63 41.47
C PRO A 145 24.95 6.98 41.51
N GLU A 146 24.40 7.31 42.67
CA GLU A 146 23.64 8.54 42.93
C GLU A 146 24.43 9.83 42.74
N SER A 147 25.76 9.74 42.69
CA SER A 147 26.69 10.84 42.37
C SER A 147 26.71 11.20 40.89
N THR A 148 26.03 10.45 40.03
CA THR A 148 25.95 10.73 38.60
C THR A 148 25.03 11.93 38.35
N GLN A 149 25.63 13.05 37.92
CA GLN A 149 24.93 14.31 37.62
C GLN A 149 23.95 14.10 36.45
N GLY A 150 22.67 13.83 36.78
CA GLY A 150 21.62 13.46 35.82
C GLY A 150 20.70 12.32 36.25
N ALA A 151 20.94 11.71 37.43
CA ALA A 151 20.20 10.52 37.92
C ALA A 151 18.67 10.66 38.05
N LEU A 152 18.10 11.87 37.97
CA LEU A 152 16.66 12.14 38.03
C LEU A 152 16.01 12.45 36.67
N SER A 153 16.78 12.50 35.58
CA SER A 153 16.27 12.73 34.22
C SER A 153 17.12 11.98 33.20
N GLY A 154 17.11 10.66 33.28
CA GLY A 154 17.79 9.79 32.31
C GLY A 154 17.02 9.75 31.00
N LYS A 155 17.44 10.53 29.99
CA LYS A 155 17.05 10.28 28.60
C LYS A 155 17.92 9.14 28.07
N TRP A 156 17.44 7.90 28.22
CA TRP A 156 18.12 6.72 27.74
C TRP A 156 18.10 6.66 26.20
N ARG A 157 19.27 6.64 25.58
CA ARG A 157 19.44 6.33 24.15
C ARG A 157 20.11 4.96 24.07
N MET A 158 19.40 3.97 23.53
CA MET A 158 19.99 2.67 23.22
C MET A 158 21.08 2.90 22.17
N LEU A 159 22.34 2.63 22.49
CA LEU A 159 23.44 2.63 21.52
C LEU A 159 23.60 1.21 20.97
N ASN A 160 23.33 1.10 19.67
CA ASN A 160 23.58 -0.01 18.75
C ASN A 160 23.05 -1.40 19.15
N GLY A 161 21.78 -1.64 18.83
CA GLY A 161 21.42 -2.88 18.13
C GLY A 161 21.62 -2.63 16.64
N THR A 162 22.19 -3.57 15.89
CA THR A 162 22.36 -3.48 14.44
C THR A 162 21.07 -2.97 13.79
N GLU A 163 21.20 -1.85 13.08
CA GLU A 163 20.11 -1.14 12.41
C GLU A 163 19.54 -2.00 11.28
N ASN A 164 18.63 -2.91 11.60
CA ASN A 164 17.69 -3.44 10.63
C ASN A 164 16.43 -2.59 10.70
N HIS A 165 16.08 -2.03 9.54
CA HIS A 165 15.12 -0.96 9.32
C HIS A 165 13.65 -1.38 9.52
N HIS A 166 13.33 -2.11 10.60
CA HIS A 166 11.98 -2.46 11.01
C HIS A 166 11.67 -1.74 12.32
N ARG A 167 11.18 -0.50 12.20
CA ARG A 167 10.79 0.30 13.37
C ARG A 167 9.50 -0.30 13.96
N LYS A 168 9.63 -1.04 15.06
CA LYS A 168 8.51 -1.65 15.79
C LYS A 168 8.50 -1.14 17.24
N PRO A 169 7.33 -0.98 17.89
CA PRO A 169 7.22 -0.39 19.22
C PRO A 169 7.79 -1.33 20.30
N PHE A 170 8.62 -0.77 21.19
CA PHE A 170 9.26 -1.48 22.29
C PHE A 170 8.23 -1.95 23.32
N GLY A 171 8.11 -3.27 23.48
CA GLY A 171 7.25 -3.93 24.46
C GLY A 171 8.03 -4.39 25.68
N ASN A 172 8.52 -3.47 26.51
CA ASN A 172 8.98 -3.80 27.86
C ASN A 172 9.09 -2.54 28.73
N THR A 173 8.30 -2.52 29.80
CA THR A 173 8.30 -1.46 30.82
C THR A 173 9.58 -1.54 31.64
N LEU A 174 10.41 -0.50 31.61
CA LEU A 174 11.56 -0.37 32.52
C LEU A 174 11.03 -0.14 33.94
N ARG A 175 11.29 -1.07 34.86
CA ARG A 175 10.94 -0.91 36.29
C ARG A 175 12.19 -0.48 37.04
N CYS A 176 12.19 0.76 37.53
CA CYS A 176 13.25 1.27 38.40
C CYS A 176 12.87 0.96 39.85
N SER A 177 13.70 0.19 40.55
CA SER A 177 13.56 0.00 42.01
C SER A 177 14.78 0.59 42.68
N ARG A 178 14.56 1.49 43.66
CA ARG A 178 15.60 1.81 44.64
C ARG A 178 15.72 0.64 45.62
N ASN A 179 16.94 0.33 46.03
CA ASN A 179 17.18 -0.50 47.20
C ASN A 179 17.13 0.38 48.46
#